data_AF-A0A6L2PXF7-F1
#
_entry.id   AF-A0A6L2PXF7-F1
#
_cell.length_a   1.000
_cell.length_b   1.000
_cell.length_c   1.000
_cell.angle_alpha   90.00
_cell.angle_beta   90.00
_cell.angle_gamma   90.00
#
_symmetry.space_group_name_H-M   'P 1'
#
loop_
_entity.id
_entity.type
_entity.pdbx_description
1 polymer ?
#
loop_
_entity_poly.entity_id
_entity_poly.type
_entity_poly.pdbx_seq_one_letter_code
_entity_poly.pdbx_strand_id
1 'polypeptide(L)'
;MALTAGKVITCRAAVAWEEKKPLSIETVEVALPKAGEVRIKILSTGVCHTDAYTLDGLDPEGVFPCVLGHEGGGIVESVGEGVTTVKAGDHVIPLYIPQCGDCKFCQSPKTNLCGKIRATQGQGTMPDGTTRFTCKGRSLYHFMGCSTFSEYTVVAEISIAKINDTAPLDKVCLLGCGVPTGYGAALNTAKVEAGSNCAIWGLGAVGLAVAMGCRAAGAKRIIGIDLNPAKFEIAKKFGCTEFVNPKDHEKPIQQVMIELTDGGLDYTFECVGNVATMRAALESCHKGWGTSVIVGVAGSGQEISTRPFQLVTGRTWKGTAFGGWKSRDSVPKLVDEYLNKRIMLDEFVTHSMPFEKINDAFDLMHSGKRFVDKFVHEYSTQVLQMRHNECGSQTVLIYIWLMEVAFILSLIMPQELREQNLAAL
;
A
#
# COMPACT_ATOMS: atom_id res chain seq x y z
N MET A 1 15.87 3.11 28.09
CA MET A 1 15.60 1.86 27.37
C MET A 1 14.11 1.55 27.49
N ALA A 2 13.47 1.02 26.45
CA ALA A 2 12.07 0.59 26.55
C ALA A 2 11.91 -0.47 27.66
N LEU A 3 10.79 -0.46 28.38
CA LEU A 3 10.52 -1.38 29.51
C LEU A 3 10.55 -2.87 29.10
N THR A 4 10.39 -3.12 27.80
CA THR A 4 10.30 -4.45 27.15
C THR A 4 11.59 -4.88 26.45
N ALA A 5 12.63 -4.03 26.42
CA ALA A 5 13.91 -4.38 25.82
C ALA A 5 14.53 -5.59 26.52
N GLY A 6 15.05 -6.54 25.75
CA GLY A 6 15.64 -7.76 26.30
C GLY A 6 14.62 -8.83 26.75
N LYS A 7 13.34 -8.68 26.42
CA LYS A 7 12.27 -9.63 26.79
C LYS A 7 11.43 -10.03 25.58
N VAL A 8 10.86 -11.23 25.64
CA VAL A 8 9.76 -11.62 24.74
C VAL A 8 8.56 -10.72 25.03
N ILE A 9 7.88 -10.27 23.97
CA ILE A 9 6.65 -9.48 24.08
C ILE A 9 5.47 -10.38 23.75
N THR A 10 4.44 -10.35 24.59
CA THR A 10 3.14 -10.94 24.26
C THR A 10 2.23 -9.84 23.75
N CYS A 11 1.71 -9.99 22.53
CA CYS A 11 0.85 -8.99 21.89
C CYS A 11 -0.14 -9.62 20.91
N ARG A 12 -1.02 -8.82 20.33
CA ARG A 12 -2.00 -9.29 19.35
C ARG A 12 -1.39 -9.34 17.95
N ALA A 13 -1.83 -10.32 17.17
CA ALA A 13 -1.55 -10.43 15.74
C ALA A 13 -2.74 -11.06 15.02
N ALA A 14 -2.88 -10.75 13.72
CA ALA A 14 -3.81 -11.44 12.84
C ALA A 14 -3.05 -12.57 12.15
N VAL A 15 -3.29 -13.80 12.59
CA VAL A 15 -2.60 -15.00 12.12
C VAL A 15 -3.41 -15.63 11.00
N ALA A 16 -2.76 -15.85 9.86
CA ALA A 16 -3.26 -16.70 8.80
C ALA A 16 -2.83 -18.14 9.10
N TRP A 17 -3.75 -18.97 9.60
CA TRP A 17 -3.43 -20.36 9.95
C TRP A 17 -3.32 -21.26 8.72
N GLU A 18 -4.16 -21.02 7.72
CA GLU A 18 -4.30 -21.80 6.49
C GLU A 18 -4.72 -20.84 5.35
N GLU A 19 -4.44 -21.22 4.10
CA GLU A 19 -4.96 -20.50 2.94
C GLU A 19 -6.50 -20.53 2.90
N LYS A 20 -7.10 -19.49 2.32
CA LYS A 20 -8.54 -19.32 2.09
C LYS A 20 -9.39 -19.38 3.35
N LYS A 21 -8.78 -19.13 4.52
CA LYS A 21 -9.45 -18.99 5.80
C LYS A 21 -9.36 -17.55 6.29
N PRO A 22 -10.37 -17.04 7.01
CA PRO A 22 -10.27 -15.75 7.69
C PRO A 22 -9.07 -15.72 8.63
N LEU A 23 -8.48 -14.54 8.80
CA LEU A 23 -7.43 -14.30 9.77
C LEU A 23 -7.98 -14.45 11.19
N SER A 24 -7.20 -15.07 12.07
CA SER A 24 -7.54 -15.20 13.49
C SER A 24 -6.79 -14.14 14.30
N ILE A 25 -7.50 -13.35 15.11
CA ILE A 25 -6.86 -12.46 16.07
C ILE A 25 -6.39 -13.30 17.25
N GLU A 26 -5.08 -13.46 17.37
CA GLU A 26 -4.43 -14.31 18.36
C GLU A 26 -3.52 -13.47 19.25
N THR A 27 -3.28 -13.98 20.46
CA THR A 27 -2.19 -13.51 21.30
C THR A 27 -0.92 -14.30 20.93
N VAL A 28 0.10 -13.60 20.46
CA VAL A 28 1.37 -14.17 19.98
C VAL A 28 2.54 -13.72 20.86
N GLU A 29 3.61 -14.50 20.85
CA GLU A 29 4.90 -14.18 21.44
C GLU A 29 5.86 -13.69 20.35
N VAL A 30 6.37 -12.48 20.53
CA VAL A 30 7.35 -11.84 19.66
C VAL A 30 8.70 -11.84 20.35
N ALA A 31 9.64 -12.61 19.79
CA ALA A 31 10.99 -12.76 20.29
C ALA A 31 11.77 -11.42 20.25
N LEU A 32 12.93 -11.40 20.91
CA LEU A 32 13.85 -10.28 20.86
C LEU A 32 14.46 -10.16 19.44
N PRO A 33 14.83 -8.95 19.00
CA PRO A 33 15.67 -8.80 17.82
C PRO A 33 17.08 -9.38 18.08
N LYS A 34 17.58 -10.22 17.16
CA LYS A 34 18.97 -10.69 17.14
C LYS A 34 19.88 -9.69 16.41
N ALA A 35 21.15 -10.05 16.20
CA ALA A 35 22.11 -9.23 15.48
C ALA A 35 21.58 -8.76 14.11
N GLY A 36 21.66 -7.46 13.84
CA GLY A 36 21.15 -6.85 12.61
C GLY A 36 19.63 -6.77 12.48
N GLU A 37 18.88 -7.03 13.56
CA GLU A 37 17.41 -7.00 13.56
C GLU A 37 16.87 -5.86 14.42
N VAL A 38 15.65 -5.43 14.09
CA VAL A 38 14.95 -4.33 14.75
C VAL A 38 13.55 -4.77 15.09
N ARG A 39 13.13 -4.55 16.34
CA ARG A 39 11.75 -4.77 16.78
C ARG A 39 10.98 -3.45 16.77
N ILE A 40 9.85 -3.45 16.09
CA ILE A 40 9.02 -2.26 15.85
C ILE A 40 7.67 -2.45 16.53
N LYS A 41 7.21 -1.43 17.24
CA LYS A 41 5.80 -1.30 17.62
C LYS A 41 5.03 -0.72 16.44
N ILE A 42 4.15 -1.51 15.83
CA ILE A 42 3.33 -1.08 14.70
C ILE A 42 2.15 -0.27 15.23
N LEU A 43 1.93 0.92 14.66
CA LEU A 43 0.82 1.81 15.02
C LEU A 43 -0.23 1.92 13.92
N SER A 44 0.13 1.60 12.69
CA SER A 44 -0.78 1.59 11.55
C SER A 44 -0.31 0.59 10.51
N THR A 45 -1.27 -0.05 9.85
CA THR A 45 -1.01 -0.95 8.73
C THR A 45 -2.09 -0.81 7.67
N GLY A 46 -1.71 -0.83 6.39
CA GLY A 46 -2.62 -0.96 5.26
C GLY A 46 -2.93 -2.42 4.96
N VAL A 47 -4.09 -2.69 4.35
CA VAL A 47 -4.43 -3.97 3.72
C VAL A 47 -4.37 -3.78 2.21
N CYS A 48 -3.63 -4.66 1.54
CA CYS A 48 -3.39 -4.59 0.10
C CYS A 48 -3.70 -5.93 -0.58
N HIS A 49 -3.91 -5.89 -1.90
CA HIS A 49 -4.21 -7.08 -2.71
C HIS A 49 -3.10 -8.13 -2.63
N THR A 50 -1.85 -7.74 -2.37
CA THR A 50 -0.75 -8.69 -2.17
C THR A 50 -0.99 -9.57 -0.94
N ASP A 51 -1.50 -9.02 0.16
CA ASP A 51 -1.81 -9.80 1.36
C ASP A 51 -2.96 -10.79 1.08
N ALA A 52 -3.99 -10.35 0.34
CA ALA A 52 -5.10 -11.22 -0.08
C ALA A 52 -4.67 -12.30 -1.06
N TYR A 53 -3.82 -11.98 -2.02
CA TYR A 53 -3.32 -12.93 -3.01
C TYR A 53 -2.58 -14.11 -2.35
N THR A 54 -1.77 -13.83 -1.33
CA THR A 54 -1.15 -14.88 -0.51
C THR A 54 -2.20 -15.61 0.32
N LEU A 55 -3.09 -14.89 1.01
CA LEU A 55 -4.15 -15.51 1.83
C LEU A 55 -5.05 -16.44 1.01
N ASP A 56 -5.34 -16.10 -0.25
CA ASP A 56 -6.15 -16.89 -1.19
C ASP A 56 -5.41 -18.11 -1.76
N GLY A 57 -4.16 -18.37 -1.36
CA GLY A 57 -3.37 -19.52 -1.81
C GLY A 57 -2.94 -19.43 -3.27
N LEU A 58 -2.89 -18.22 -3.84
CA LEU A 58 -2.46 -17.99 -5.22
C LEU A 58 -0.94 -17.70 -5.30
N ASP A 59 -0.34 -17.32 -4.18
CA ASP A 59 1.09 -17.05 -4.06
C ASP A 59 1.91 -18.35 -3.99
N PRO A 60 2.80 -18.64 -4.95
CA PRO A 60 3.64 -19.82 -4.92
C PRO A 60 4.70 -19.77 -3.80
N GLU A 61 4.97 -18.60 -3.23
CA GLU A 61 5.83 -18.42 -2.06
C GLU A 61 5.04 -18.37 -0.74
N GLY A 62 3.71 -18.55 -0.79
CA GLY A 62 2.86 -18.54 0.39
C GLY A 62 3.21 -19.68 1.34
N VAL A 63 3.55 -19.34 2.60
CA VAL A 63 3.83 -20.31 3.66
C VAL A 63 2.94 -20.01 4.86
N PHE A 64 2.30 -21.05 5.40
CA PHE A 64 1.38 -20.97 6.54
C PHE A 64 1.83 -21.93 7.66
N PRO A 65 1.54 -21.63 8.95
CA PRO A 65 0.86 -20.44 9.43
C PRO A 65 1.77 -19.20 9.46
N CYS A 66 1.25 -18.02 9.14
CA CYS A 66 2.05 -16.79 9.07
C CYS A 66 1.32 -15.56 9.61
N VAL A 67 2.10 -14.49 9.83
CA VAL A 67 1.59 -13.14 10.08
C VAL A 67 1.80 -12.32 8.81
N LEU A 68 0.72 -11.96 8.11
CA LEU A 68 0.74 -11.16 6.88
C LEU A 68 0.99 -9.67 7.16
N GLY A 69 0.82 -8.83 6.13
CA GLY A 69 0.96 -7.38 6.22
C GLY A 69 2.37 -6.92 5.83
N HIS A 70 2.43 -5.94 4.93
CA HIS A 70 3.69 -5.35 4.46
C HIS A 70 3.67 -3.82 4.34
N GLU A 71 2.54 -3.18 4.62
CA GLU A 71 2.35 -1.73 4.58
C GLU A 71 2.22 -1.14 6.00
N GLY A 72 3.31 -1.11 6.76
CA GLY A 72 3.31 -0.70 8.17
C GLY A 72 3.90 0.68 8.43
N GLY A 73 3.50 1.30 9.53
CA GLY A 73 4.15 2.47 10.12
C GLY A 73 4.23 2.31 11.63
N GLY A 74 5.41 2.54 12.21
CA GLY A 74 5.63 2.27 13.63
C GLY A 74 6.81 3.00 14.23
N ILE A 75 7.09 2.64 15.48
CA ILE A 75 8.17 3.20 16.29
C ILE A 75 9.11 2.06 16.70
N VAL A 76 10.41 2.25 16.56
CA VAL A 76 11.40 1.28 17.03
C VAL A 76 11.26 1.09 18.54
N GLU A 77 11.04 -0.14 18.98
CA GLU A 77 10.99 -0.49 20.40
C GLU A 77 12.38 -0.87 20.91
N SER A 78 13.07 -1.77 20.20
CA SER A 78 14.43 -2.19 20.51
C SER A 78 15.19 -2.61 19.25
N VAL A 79 16.51 -2.65 19.36
CA VAL A 79 17.43 -3.05 18.30
C VAL A 79 18.32 -4.17 18.80
N GLY A 80 18.69 -5.09 17.93
CA GLY A 80 19.66 -6.12 18.23
C GLY A 80 21.10 -5.65 18.03
N GLU A 81 22.04 -6.56 18.29
CA GLU A 81 23.48 -6.27 18.18
C GLU A 81 23.87 -5.78 16.76
N GLY A 82 24.78 -4.81 16.68
CA GLY A 82 25.33 -4.32 15.42
C GLY A 82 24.42 -3.37 14.63
N VAL A 83 23.18 -3.15 15.05
CA VAL A 83 22.29 -2.14 14.45
C VAL A 83 22.81 -0.74 14.77
N THR A 84 22.94 0.10 13.74
CA THR A 84 23.54 1.44 13.87
C THR A 84 22.73 2.54 13.19
N THR A 85 21.82 2.19 12.29
CA THR A 85 21.09 3.15 11.45
C THR A 85 19.79 3.66 12.09
N VAL A 86 19.32 2.99 13.14
CA VAL A 86 18.15 3.39 13.94
C VAL A 86 18.37 3.09 15.42
N LYS A 87 17.55 3.71 16.27
CA LYS A 87 17.50 3.44 17.72
C LYS A 87 16.06 3.44 18.22
N ALA A 88 15.85 2.93 19.43
CA ALA A 88 14.56 2.99 20.11
C ALA A 88 13.98 4.42 20.10
N GLY A 89 12.69 4.53 19.79
CA GLY A 89 11.95 5.79 19.64
C GLY A 89 11.97 6.39 18.24
N ASP A 90 12.85 5.93 17.33
CA ASP A 90 12.82 6.41 15.93
C ASP A 90 11.53 5.93 15.23
N HIS A 91 10.90 6.82 14.45
CA HIS A 91 9.77 6.47 13.58
C HIS A 91 10.27 5.78 12.31
N VAL A 92 9.61 4.70 11.92
CA VAL A 92 10.06 3.83 10.83
C VAL A 92 8.93 3.26 9.98
N ILE A 93 9.27 2.95 8.73
CA ILE A 93 8.46 2.15 7.80
C ILE A 93 9.24 0.88 7.48
N PRO A 94 8.70 -0.33 7.73
CA PRO A 94 9.28 -1.58 7.25
C PRO A 94 9.13 -1.69 5.72
N LEU A 95 10.12 -2.31 5.07
CA LEU A 95 10.30 -2.32 3.62
C LEU A 95 10.48 -3.74 3.12
N TYR A 96 9.56 -4.19 2.26
CA TYR A 96 9.66 -5.52 1.66
C TYR A 96 10.77 -5.65 0.62
N ILE A 97 11.23 -4.55 0.03
CA ILE A 97 12.48 -4.52 -0.74
C ILE A 97 13.58 -3.98 0.16
N PRO A 98 14.54 -4.80 0.60
CA PRO A 98 15.64 -4.33 1.44
C PRO A 98 16.61 -3.42 0.66
N GLN A 99 17.48 -2.74 1.39
CA GLN A 99 18.62 -2.01 0.82
C GLN A 99 19.84 -2.14 1.75
N CYS A 100 20.76 -3.04 1.38
CA CYS A 100 21.98 -3.31 2.15
C CYS A 100 23.14 -2.33 1.87
N GLY A 101 23.14 -1.67 0.71
CA GLY A 101 24.20 -0.73 0.31
C GLY A 101 25.49 -1.38 -0.20
N ASP A 102 25.76 -2.65 0.11
CA ASP A 102 27.03 -3.31 -0.18
C ASP A 102 26.98 -4.32 -1.33
N CYS A 103 25.81 -4.86 -1.70
CA CYS A 103 25.71 -5.86 -2.76
C CYS A 103 25.79 -5.24 -4.16
N LYS A 104 26.16 -6.05 -5.16
CA LYS A 104 26.27 -5.64 -6.58
C LYS A 104 25.01 -4.93 -7.12
N PHE A 105 23.83 -5.30 -6.63
CA PHE A 105 22.57 -4.67 -7.04
C PHE A 105 22.41 -3.29 -6.40
N CYS A 106 22.69 -3.16 -5.10
CA CYS A 106 22.64 -1.88 -4.39
C CYS A 106 23.69 -0.89 -4.89
N GLN A 107 24.87 -1.36 -5.30
CA GLN A 107 25.93 -0.52 -5.87
C GLN A 107 25.64 -0.12 -7.33
N SER A 108 24.78 -0.84 -8.03
CA SER A 108 24.39 -0.50 -9.39
C SER A 108 23.33 0.62 -9.41
N PRO A 109 23.40 1.57 -10.34
CA PRO A 109 22.31 2.53 -10.58
C PRO A 109 21.17 1.94 -11.42
N LYS A 110 21.32 0.72 -11.94
CA LYS A 110 20.38 0.11 -12.90
C LYS A 110 19.18 -0.59 -12.25
N THR A 111 19.14 -0.67 -10.91
CA THR A 111 18.13 -1.46 -10.20
C THR A 111 18.02 -1.07 -8.73
N ASN A 112 16.89 -1.43 -8.12
CA ASN A 112 16.63 -1.38 -6.67
C ASN A 112 16.54 -2.78 -6.03
N LEU A 113 16.75 -3.87 -6.78
CA LEU A 113 16.51 -5.24 -6.32
C LEU A 113 17.67 -5.78 -5.45
N CYS A 114 17.68 -5.42 -4.17
CA CYS A 114 18.63 -5.98 -3.21
C CYS A 114 18.38 -7.48 -2.99
N GLY A 115 19.37 -8.32 -3.29
CA GLY A 115 19.27 -9.77 -3.10
C GLY A 115 19.73 -10.30 -1.75
N LYS A 116 20.18 -9.45 -0.81
CA LYS A 116 20.94 -9.87 0.39
C LYS A 116 20.21 -10.90 1.26
N ILE A 117 18.89 -10.75 1.42
CA ILE A 117 18.05 -11.61 2.28
C ILE A 117 16.87 -12.23 1.54
N ARG A 118 16.84 -12.14 0.20
CA ARG A 118 15.67 -12.55 -0.60
C ARG A 118 15.32 -14.03 -0.43
N ALA A 119 16.34 -14.88 -0.25
CA ALA A 119 16.15 -16.32 -0.08
C ALA A 119 15.40 -16.66 1.21
N THR A 120 15.84 -16.14 2.36
CA THR A 120 15.17 -16.38 3.65
C THR A 120 13.83 -15.66 3.73
N GLN A 121 13.77 -14.42 3.20
CA GLN A 121 12.53 -13.64 3.12
C GLN A 121 11.42 -14.37 2.36
N GLY A 122 11.75 -15.03 1.24
CA GLY A 122 10.80 -15.85 0.47
C GLY A 122 10.39 -17.16 1.15
N GLN A 123 11.14 -17.60 2.15
CA GLN A 123 10.81 -18.76 2.99
C GLN A 123 10.06 -18.35 4.27
N GLY A 124 9.72 -17.07 4.41
CA GLY A 124 9.06 -16.53 5.59
C GLY A 124 9.94 -16.55 6.85
N THR A 125 11.25 -16.40 6.70
CA THR A 125 12.22 -16.43 7.81
C THR A 125 13.11 -15.20 7.85
N MET A 126 13.68 -14.94 9.02
CA MET A 126 14.70 -13.92 9.25
C MET A 126 16.02 -14.30 8.55
N PRO A 127 17.02 -13.41 8.45
CA PRO A 127 18.30 -13.70 7.79
C PRO A 127 19.05 -14.93 8.35
N ASP A 128 18.76 -15.33 9.59
CA ASP A 128 19.32 -16.51 10.25
C ASP A 128 18.53 -17.82 9.97
N GLY A 129 17.50 -17.78 9.12
CA GLY A 129 16.66 -18.92 8.78
C GLY A 129 15.63 -19.30 9.84
N THR A 130 15.44 -18.48 10.88
CA THR A 130 14.46 -18.73 11.96
C THR A 130 13.33 -17.71 11.97
N THR A 131 12.29 -17.93 12.76
CA THR A 131 11.16 -16.98 12.92
C THR A 131 11.26 -16.21 14.25
N ARG A 132 10.41 -15.19 14.43
CA ARG A 132 10.34 -14.39 15.66
C ARG A 132 8.96 -14.42 16.31
N PHE A 133 8.02 -15.12 15.69
CA PHE A 133 6.65 -15.25 16.14
C PHE A 133 6.39 -16.69 16.59
N THR A 134 5.79 -16.82 17.77
CA THR A 134 5.26 -18.08 18.28
C THR A 134 3.81 -17.87 18.70
N CYS A 135 2.93 -18.82 18.40
CA CYS A 135 1.56 -18.82 18.86
C CYS A 135 1.14 -20.25 19.18
N LYS A 136 0.56 -20.46 20.38
CA LYS A 136 0.10 -21.80 20.83
C LYS A 136 1.19 -22.88 20.71
N GLY A 137 2.44 -22.51 21.05
CA GLY A 137 3.61 -23.40 20.97
C GLY A 137 4.10 -23.73 19.55
N ARG A 138 3.55 -23.09 18.50
CA ARG A 138 3.98 -23.26 17.11
C ARG A 138 4.65 -21.99 16.60
N SER A 139 5.73 -22.15 15.84
CA SER A 139 6.35 -21.04 15.12
C SER A 139 5.41 -20.54 14.01
N LEU A 140 5.32 -19.22 13.86
CA LEU A 140 4.64 -18.58 12.74
C LEU A 140 5.67 -17.97 11.79
N TYR A 141 5.45 -18.12 10.50
CA TYR A 141 6.30 -17.54 9.47
C TYR A 141 6.09 -16.02 9.36
N HIS A 142 7.16 -15.35 8.94
CA HIS A 142 7.12 -13.96 8.53
C HIS A 142 6.59 -13.85 7.10
N PHE A 143 6.09 -12.66 6.76
CA PHE A 143 5.59 -12.35 5.43
C PHE A 143 6.32 -11.14 4.88
N MET A 144 6.92 -11.30 3.69
CA MET A 144 7.65 -10.26 2.97
C MET A 144 8.75 -9.56 3.81
N GLY A 145 9.21 -10.18 4.90
CA GLY A 145 10.16 -9.58 5.84
C GLY A 145 9.61 -8.38 6.61
N CYS A 146 8.28 -8.24 6.68
CA CYS A 146 7.59 -7.12 7.33
C CYS A 146 6.62 -7.58 8.44
N SER A 147 5.67 -8.46 8.12
CA SER A 147 4.65 -8.99 9.05
C SER A 147 3.95 -7.92 9.90
N THR A 148 3.34 -6.94 9.23
CA THR A 148 2.78 -5.75 9.89
C THR A 148 1.38 -5.95 10.46
N PHE A 149 0.76 -7.12 10.27
CA PHE A 149 -0.49 -7.48 10.96
C PHE A 149 -0.23 -8.01 12.38
N SER A 150 0.58 -7.28 13.14
CA SER A 150 0.83 -7.51 14.56
C SER A 150 1.17 -6.18 15.25
N GLU A 151 0.85 -6.06 16.53
CA GLU A 151 1.25 -4.90 17.35
C GLU A 151 2.78 -4.74 17.43
N TYR A 152 3.53 -5.85 17.35
CA TYR A 152 4.98 -5.83 17.28
C TYR A 152 5.49 -6.78 16.20
N THR A 153 6.49 -6.33 15.45
CA THR A 153 7.18 -7.18 14.47
C THR A 153 8.69 -7.03 14.60
N VAL A 154 9.43 -8.02 14.09
CA VAL A 154 10.89 -8.00 14.01
C VAL A 154 11.30 -8.09 12.55
N VAL A 155 12.14 -7.16 12.12
CA VAL A 155 12.58 -7.04 10.72
C VAL A 155 14.10 -6.88 10.67
N ALA A 156 14.71 -7.13 9.52
CA ALA A 156 16.13 -6.84 9.31
C ALA A 156 16.36 -5.33 9.25
N GLU A 157 17.49 -4.83 9.78
CA GLU A 157 17.86 -3.41 9.72
C GLU A 157 17.93 -2.87 8.28
N ILE A 158 18.30 -3.72 7.32
CA ILE A 158 18.33 -3.35 5.90
C ILE A 158 16.92 -3.26 5.27
N SER A 159 15.87 -3.59 6.01
CA SER A 159 14.47 -3.57 5.59
C SER A 159 13.66 -2.50 6.33
N ILE A 160 14.30 -1.43 6.80
CA ILE A 160 13.60 -0.30 7.44
C ILE A 160 14.09 1.05 6.93
N ALA A 161 13.13 1.96 6.72
CA ALA A 161 13.39 3.37 6.50
C ALA A 161 13.09 4.14 7.79
N LYS A 162 14.07 4.89 8.29
CA LYS A 162 13.85 5.92 9.30
C LYS A 162 13.22 7.14 8.66
N ILE A 163 12.13 7.64 9.24
CA ILE A 163 11.36 8.74 8.67
C ILE A 163 11.30 9.93 9.64
N ASN A 164 10.77 11.05 9.14
CA ASN A 164 10.46 12.22 9.95
C ASN A 164 9.45 11.85 11.06
N ASP A 165 9.77 12.18 12.32
CA ASP A 165 8.96 11.81 13.49
C ASP A 165 7.66 12.61 13.61
N THR A 166 7.55 13.76 12.91
CA THR A 166 6.30 14.51 12.81
C THR A 166 5.33 13.92 11.79
N ALA A 167 5.74 12.92 11.02
CA ALA A 167 4.91 12.33 9.99
C ALA A 167 3.77 11.50 10.61
N PRO A 168 2.51 11.70 10.16
CA PRO A 168 1.39 10.90 10.62
C PRO A 168 1.57 9.46 10.13
N LEU A 169 1.98 8.56 11.02
CA LEU A 169 2.17 7.13 10.75
C LEU A 169 0.90 6.46 10.20
N ASP A 170 -0.25 7.07 10.49
CA ASP A 170 -1.53 6.66 9.97
C ASP A 170 -1.82 7.11 8.53
N LYS A 171 -0.84 7.72 7.85
CA LYS A 171 -0.89 8.03 6.42
C LYS A 171 0.34 7.48 5.70
N VAL A 172 1.52 7.71 6.28
CA VAL A 172 2.78 7.36 5.63
C VAL A 172 3.08 5.86 5.58
N CYS A 173 2.34 5.01 6.30
CA CYS A 173 2.48 3.54 6.15
C CYS A 173 2.25 3.07 4.69
N LEU A 174 1.45 3.81 3.91
CA LEU A 174 1.20 3.53 2.49
C LEU A 174 2.44 3.72 1.61
N LEU A 175 3.45 4.45 2.12
CA LEU A 175 4.76 4.59 1.47
C LEU A 175 5.65 3.34 1.61
N GLY A 176 5.13 2.27 2.22
CA GLY A 176 5.77 0.95 2.24
C GLY A 176 5.52 0.11 0.98
N CYS A 177 4.49 0.41 0.15
CA CYS A 177 4.19 -0.39 -1.04
C CYS A 177 3.48 0.36 -2.18
N GLY A 178 2.14 0.43 -2.18
CA GLY A 178 1.35 0.72 -3.38
C GLY A 178 1.59 2.11 -3.99
N VAL A 179 1.67 3.15 -3.15
CA VAL A 179 1.84 4.53 -3.62
C VAL A 179 3.23 4.75 -4.26
N PRO A 180 4.36 4.42 -3.62
CA PRO A 180 5.68 4.51 -4.26
C PRO A 180 5.77 3.65 -5.52
N THR A 181 5.10 2.49 -5.54
CA THR A 181 5.10 1.58 -6.68
C THR A 181 4.52 2.24 -7.93
N GLY A 182 3.30 2.78 -7.84
CA GLY A 182 2.69 3.46 -8.99
C GLY A 182 3.38 4.78 -9.33
N TYR A 183 3.69 5.60 -8.33
CA TYR A 183 4.33 6.90 -8.54
C TYR A 183 5.71 6.76 -9.20
N GLY A 184 6.51 5.81 -8.72
CA GLY A 184 7.82 5.49 -9.29
C GLY A 184 7.75 4.75 -10.62
N ALA A 185 6.68 3.99 -10.89
CA ALA A 185 6.48 3.38 -12.21
C ALA A 185 6.50 4.44 -13.31
N ALA A 186 5.79 5.55 -13.10
CA ALA A 186 5.78 6.68 -14.02
C ALA A 186 7.13 7.43 -14.03
N LEU A 187 7.64 7.83 -12.87
CA LEU A 187 8.79 8.73 -12.79
C LEU A 187 10.15 8.06 -13.02
N ASN A 188 10.36 6.86 -12.48
CA ASN A 188 11.66 6.20 -12.49
C ASN A 188 11.78 5.17 -13.61
N THR A 189 10.74 4.35 -13.78
CA THR A 189 10.78 3.18 -14.68
C THR A 189 10.42 3.56 -16.12
N ALA A 190 9.28 4.21 -16.31
CA ALA A 190 8.87 4.76 -17.59
C ALA A 190 9.67 6.01 -17.94
N LYS A 191 9.91 6.88 -16.95
CA LYS A 191 10.48 8.23 -17.13
C LYS A 191 9.61 9.08 -18.05
N VAL A 192 8.31 9.08 -17.76
CA VAL A 192 7.31 9.84 -18.52
C VAL A 192 7.79 11.27 -18.77
N GLU A 193 7.72 11.73 -20.01
CA GLU A 193 8.05 13.11 -20.37
C GLU A 193 6.82 14.02 -20.33
N ALA A 194 7.08 15.32 -20.20
CA ALA A 194 6.05 16.33 -20.32
C ALA A 194 5.43 16.29 -21.72
N GLY A 195 4.10 16.38 -21.79
CA GLY A 195 3.35 16.34 -23.04
C GLY A 195 2.93 14.94 -23.52
N SER A 196 3.39 13.86 -22.87
CA SER A 196 3.08 12.49 -23.28
C SER A 196 1.60 12.10 -23.09
N ASN A 197 1.15 11.13 -23.87
CA ASN A 197 -0.13 10.44 -23.71
C ASN A 197 0.08 9.11 -22.98
N CYS A 198 -0.52 8.98 -21.80
CA CYS A 198 -0.41 7.81 -20.95
C CYS A 198 -1.75 7.10 -20.80
N ALA A 199 -1.74 5.77 -20.66
CA ALA A 199 -2.93 5.03 -20.23
C ALA A 199 -2.63 3.99 -19.14
N ILE A 200 -3.62 3.75 -18.29
CA ILE A 200 -3.48 2.99 -17.05
C ILE A 200 -4.60 1.95 -16.98
N TRP A 201 -4.23 0.67 -17.07
CA TRP A 201 -5.15 -0.45 -16.88
C TRP A 201 -5.26 -0.76 -15.39
N GLY A 202 -6.47 -0.64 -14.85
CA GLY A 202 -6.77 -0.83 -13.44
C GLY A 202 -6.60 0.46 -12.65
N LEU A 203 -7.70 1.01 -12.16
CA LEU A 203 -7.72 2.26 -11.39
C LEU A 203 -7.69 2.01 -9.88
N GLY A 204 -7.08 0.90 -9.42
CA GLY A 204 -6.79 0.65 -8.00
C GLY A 204 -5.80 1.66 -7.40
N ALA A 205 -5.41 1.51 -6.13
CA ALA A 205 -4.42 2.40 -5.50
C ALA A 205 -3.13 2.56 -6.32
N VAL A 206 -2.58 1.46 -6.83
CA VAL A 206 -1.38 1.50 -7.67
C VAL A 206 -1.63 2.31 -8.95
N GLY A 207 -2.74 2.08 -9.65
CA GLY A 207 -3.10 2.82 -10.85
C GLY A 207 -3.35 4.31 -10.60
N LEU A 208 -3.99 4.66 -9.48
CA LEU A 208 -4.17 6.05 -9.04
C LEU A 208 -2.82 6.71 -8.72
N ALA A 209 -1.88 5.97 -8.13
CA ALA A 209 -0.51 6.47 -7.90
C ALA A 209 0.28 6.63 -9.20
N VAL A 210 0.06 5.77 -10.21
CA VAL A 210 0.58 5.98 -11.57
C VAL A 210 0.01 7.27 -12.16
N ALA A 211 -1.29 7.52 -12.06
CA ALA A 211 -1.91 8.75 -12.57
C ALA A 211 -1.29 9.99 -11.91
N MET A 212 -1.08 9.95 -10.59
CA MET A 212 -0.38 10.99 -9.85
C MET A 212 1.06 11.21 -10.35
N GLY A 213 1.79 10.13 -10.66
CA GLY A 213 3.14 10.18 -11.22
C GLY A 213 3.17 10.76 -12.63
N CYS A 214 2.27 10.33 -13.51
CA CYS A 214 2.12 10.89 -14.86
C CYS A 214 1.78 12.39 -14.83
N ARG A 215 0.89 12.80 -13.91
CA ARG A 215 0.56 14.21 -13.72
C ARG A 215 1.78 15.00 -13.24
N ALA A 216 2.53 14.48 -12.28
CA ALA A 216 3.75 15.12 -11.78
C ALA A 216 4.83 15.25 -12.86
N ALA A 217 4.88 14.31 -13.81
CA ALA A 217 5.76 14.37 -14.98
C ALA A 217 5.29 15.35 -16.08
N GLY A 218 4.06 15.87 -15.98
CA GLY A 218 3.49 16.78 -16.99
C GLY A 218 2.88 16.08 -18.20
N ALA A 219 2.43 14.83 -18.08
CA ALA A 219 1.71 14.15 -19.15
C ALA A 219 0.46 14.95 -19.58
N LYS A 220 0.20 15.01 -20.89
CA LYS A 220 -0.90 15.78 -21.50
C LYS A 220 -2.24 15.06 -21.38
N ARG A 221 -2.25 13.76 -21.68
CA ARG A 221 -3.44 12.89 -21.59
C ARG A 221 -3.13 11.75 -20.65
N ILE A 222 -4.01 11.49 -19.70
CA ILE A 222 -3.90 10.38 -18.75
C ILE A 222 -5.23 9.62 -18.79
N ILE A 223 -5.24 8.51 -19.53
CA ILE A 223 -6.46 7.75 -19.83
C ILE A 223 -6.57 6.58 -18.84
N GLY A 224 -7.59 6.63 -17.99
CA GLY A 224 -7.90 5.52 -17.08
C GLY A 224 -8.72 4.43 -17.77
N ILE A 225 -8.34 3.17 -17.60
CA ILE A 225 -9.03 2.02 -18.18
C ILE A 225 -9.43 1.06 -17.06
N ASP A 226 -10.73 0.93 -16.81
CA ASP A 226 -11.27 0.03 -15.78
C ASP A 226 -12.67 -0.45 -16.17
N LEU A 227 -13.08 -1.61 -15.64
CA LEU A 227 -14.43 -2.15 -15.87
C LEU A 227 -15.50 -1.44 -15.03
N ASN A 228 -15.09 -0.74 -13.96
CA ASN A 228 -15.98 -0.01 -13.08
C ASN A 228 -15.92 1.51 -13.38
N PRO A 229 -16.93 2.09 -14.05
CA PRO A 229 -16.94 3.52 -14.39
C PRO A 229 -17.00 4.44 -13.16
N ALA A 230 -17.50 3.95 -12.02
CA ALA A 230 -17.55 4.75 -10.78
C ALA A 230 -16.15 5.13 -10.27
N LYS A 231 -15.10 4.42 -10.69
CA LYS A 231 -13.72 4.73 -10.32
C LYS A 231 -13.17 5.98 -11.02
N PHE A 232 -13.80 6.45 -12.09
CA PHE A 232 -13.27 7.60 -12.83
C PHE A 232 -13.33 8.89 -12.01
N GLU A 233 -14.40 9.11 -11.23
CA GLU A 233 -14.54 10.36 -10.46
C GLU A 233 -13.41 10.59 -9.47
N ILE A 234 -12.94 9.52 -8.81
CA ILE A 234 -11.76 9.64 -7.94
C ILE A 234 -10.48 9.74 -8.77
N ALA A 235 -10.37 9.02 -9.90
CA ALA A 235 -9.19 9.04 -10.74
C ALA A 235 -8.89 10.43 -11.32
N LYS A 236 -9.92 11.25 -11.57
CA LYS A 236 -9.77 12.67 -11.94
C LYS A 236 -8.95 13.45 -10.90
N LYS A 237 -9.18 13.21 -9.60
CA LYS A 237 -8.42 13.88 -8.52
C LYS A 237 -6.93 13.53 -8.56
N PHE A 238 -6.58 12.33 -9.01
CA PHE A 238 -5.21 11.87 -9.14
C PHE A 238 -4.56 12.25 -10.48
N GLY A 239 -5.33 12.71 -11.46
CA GLY A 239 -4.83 13.27 -12.71
C GLY A 239 -5.39 12.64 -13.99
N CYS A 240 -6.24 11.62 -13.91
CA CYS A 240 -6.86 11.08 -15.12
C CYS A 240 -7.72 12.14 -15.82
N THR A 241 -7.45 12.36 -17.12
CA THR A 241 -8.16 13.31 -17.97
C THR A 241 -9.32 12.67 -18.71
N GLU A 242 -9.23 11.36 -18.96
CA GLU A 242 -10.17 10.59 -19.75
C GLU A 242 -10.36 9.20 -19.14
N PHE A 243 -11.44 8.53 -19.54
CA PHE A 243 -11.78 7.19 -19.08
C PHE A 243 -12.33 6.34 -20.22
N VAL A 244 -11.97 5.07 -20.22
CA VAL A 244 -12.48 4.08 -21.16
C VAL A 244 -12.85 2.81 -20.40
N ASN A 245 -14.10 2.37 -20.55
CA ASN A 245 -14.52 1.05 -20.09
C ASN A 245 -14.46 0.06 -21.26
N PRO A 246 -13.63 -0.99 -21.19
CA PRO A 246 -13.55 -2.00 -22.25
C PRO A 246 -14.88 -2.65 -22.64
N LYS A 247 -15.89 -2.66 -21.75
CA LYS A 247 -17.22 -3.23 -22.04
C LYS A 247 -18.08 -2.37 -22.95
N ASP A 248 -17.74 -1.09 -23.14
CA ASP A 248 -18.50 -0.16 -23.97
C ASP A 248 -18.08 -0.22 -25.44
N HIS A 249 -17.21 -1.18 -25.80
CA HIS A 249 -16.63 -1.31 -27.14
C HIS A 249 -16.68 -2.77 -27.61
N GLU A 250 -17.00 -2.98 -28.89
CA GLU A 250 -16.95 -4.29 -29.54
C GLU A 250 -15.52 -4.67 -29.95
N LYS A 251 -14.69 -3.67 -30.28
CA LYS A 251 -13.29 -3.87 -30.66
C LYS A 251 -12.43 -4.20 -29.45
N PRO A 252 -11.33 -4.97 -29.62
CA PRO A 252 -10.33 -5.12 -28.58
C PRO A 252 -9.84 -3.76 -28.08
N ILE A 253 -9.69 -3.59 -26.76
CA ILE A 253 -9.38 -2.31 -26.14
C ILE A 253 -8.13 -1.64 -26.72
N GLN A 254 -7.12 -2.43 -27.13
CA GLN A 254 -5.92 -1.87 -27.75
C GLN A 254 -6.17 -1.19 -29.10
N GLN A 255 -7.16 -1.64 -29.88
CA GLN A 255 -7.54 -0.97 -31.13
C GLN A 255 -8.27 0.34 -30.85
N VAL A 256 -9.16 0.35 -29.85
CA VAL A 256 -9.84 1.57 -29.39
C VAL A 256 -8.81 2.62 -28.96
N MET A 257 -7.79 2.21 -28.19
CA MET A 257 -6.73 3.12 -27.76
C MET A 257 -5.90 3.66 -28.91
N ILE A 258 -5.53 2.83 -29.89
CA ILE A 258 -4.80 3.27 -31.09
C ILE A 258 -5.61 4.30 -31.88
N GLU A 259 -6.91 4.06 -32.09
CA GLU A 259 -7.80 4.98 -32.81
C GLU A 259 -7.96 6.31 -32.04
N LEU A 260 -8.15 6.24 -30.72
CA LEU A 260 -8.32 7.41 -29.85
C LEU A 260 -7.06 8.30 -29.73
N THR A 261 -5.89 7.74 -30.05
CA THR A 261 -4.59 8.42 -29.88
C THR A 261 -3.81 8.57 -31.18
N ASP A 262 -4.45 8.34 -32.32
CA ASP A 262 -3.85 8.47 -33.67
C ASP A 262 -2.51 7.71 -33.81
N GLY A 263 -2.50 6.44 -33.39
CA GLY A 263 -1.33 5.55 -33.55
C GLY A 263 -0.81 4.88 -32.28
N GLY A 264 -1.33 5.26 -31.12
CA GLY A 264 -1.05 4.62 -29.83
C GLY A 264 -0.48 5.58 -28.78
N LEU A 265 -0.30 5.06 -27.57
CA LEU A 265 0.13 5.80 -26.39
C LEU A 265 1.65 5.82 -26.23
N ASP A 266 2.21 6.91 -25.70
CA ASP A 266 3.64 6.99 -25.40
C ASP A 266 4.01 6.04 -24.26
N TYR A 267 3.16 5.99 -23.24
CA TYR A 267 3.35 5.12 -22.07
C TYR A 267 2.08 4.38 -21.69
N THR A 268 2.22 3.10 -21.38
CA THR A 268 1.14 2.31 -20.79
C THR A 268 1.57 1.64 -19.50
N PHE A 269 0.63 1.53 -18.57
CA PHE A 269 0.85 0.93 -17.26
C PHE A 269 -0.22 -0.12 -17.00
N GLU A 270 0.20 -1.35 -16.75
CA GLU A 270 -0.72 -2.41 -16.31
C GLU A 270 -0.65 -2.53 -14.79
N CYS A 271 -1.76 -2.25 -14.12
CA CYS A 271 -1.86 -2.19 -12.66
C CYS A 271 -2.93 -3.17 -12.12
N VAL A 272 -3.16 -4.28 -12.83
CA VAL A 272 -4.16 -5.31 -12.43
C VAL A 272 -3.49 -6.63 -12.08
N GLY A 273 -2.50 -7.07 -12.87
CA GLY A 273 -1.93 -8.41 -12.72
C GLY A 273 -2.60 -9.45 -13.64
N ASN A 274 -3.21 -9.01 -14.75
CA ASN A 274 -3.82 -9.92 -15.71
C ASN A 274 -3.01 -9.93 -17.03
N VAL A 275 -2.55 -11.12 -17.45
CA VAL A 275 -1.66 -11.24 -18.63
C VAL A 275 -2.31 -10.80 -19.95
N ALA A 276 -3.64 -10.85 -20.05
CA ALA A 276 -4.36 -10.35 -21.22
C ALA A 276 -4.37 -8.81 -21.25
N THR A 277 -4.55 -8.14 -20.11
CA THR A 277 -4.42 -6.67 -20.02
C THR A 277 -2.97 -6.22 -20.17
N MET A 278 -1.99 -7.01 -19.73
CA MET A 278 -0.57 -6.73 -19.96
C MET A 278 -0.25 -6.71 -21.46
N ARG A 279 -0.76 -7.70 -22.20
CA ARG A 279 -0.64 -7.73 -23.67
C ARG A 279 -1.36 -6.54 -24.31
N ALA A 280 -2.59 -6.25 -23.91
CA ALA A 280 -3.35 -5.14 -24.46
C ALA A 280 -2.66 -3.80 -24.21
N ALA A 281 -2.08 -3.59 -23.03
CA ALA A 281 -1.30 -2.40 -22.70
C ALA A 281 -0.08 -2.23 -23.60
N LEU A 282 0.67 -3.30 -23.89
CA LEU A 282 1.77 -3.25 -24.84
C LEU A 282 1.28 -2.93 -26.26
N GLU A 283 0.25 -3.64 -26.73
CA GLU A 283 -0.25 -3.47 -28.10
C GLU A 283 -0.93 -2.10 -28.32
N SER A 284 -1.32 -1.40 -27.25
CA SER A 284 -1.85 -0.03 -27.29
C SER A 284 -0.76 1.05 -27.37
N CYS A 285 0.51 0.70 -27.16
CA CYS A 285 1.62 1.64 -27.24
C CYS A 285 1.83 2.12 -28.69
N HIS A 286 2.33 3.34 -28.83
CA HIS A 286 2.70 3.91 -30.11
C HIS A 286 3.82 3.10 -30.77
N LYS A 287 3.67 2.84 -32.07
CA LYS A 287 4.72 2.21 -32.88
C LYS A 287 5.95 3.12 -32.91
N GLY A 288 7.14 2.57 -32.72
CA GLY A 288 8.40 3.30 -32.84
C GLY A 288 9.06 3.65 -31.51
N TRP A 289 8.29 4.08 -30.51
CA TRP A 289 8.85 4.54 -29.22
C TRP A 289 8.04 4.16 -27.97
N GLY A 290 6.80 3.68 -28.12
CA GLY A 290 5.92 3.49 -26.97
C GLY A 290 6.44 2.45 -25.96
N THR A 291 6.29 2.76 -24.68
CA THR A 291 6.79 1.92 -23.58
C THR A 291 5.66 1.42 -22.70
N SER A 292 5.57 0.10 -22.54
CA SER A 292 4.64 -0.56 -21.63
C SER A 292 5.34 -1.02 -20.36
N VAL A 293 4.79 -0.65 -19.20
CA VAL A 293 5.30 -1.00 -17.88
C VAL A 293 4.30 -1.91 -17.17
N ILE A 294 4.73 -3.14 -16.90
CA ILE A 294 3.99 -4.07 -16.03
C ILE A 294 4.24 -3.67 -14.57
N VAL A 295 3.17 -3.39 -13.84
CA VAL A 295 3.18 -3.07 -12.41
C VAL A 295 2.42 -4.12 -11.61
N GLY A 296 1.30 -4.62 -12.15
CA GLY A 296 0.53 -5.70 -11.55
C GLY A 296 1.29 -7.03 -11.51
N VAL A 297 1.04 -7.82 -10.47
CA VAL A 297 1.66 -9.15 -10.28
C VAL A 297 0.70 -10.21 -10.81
N ALA A 298 1.16 -11.00 -11.78
CA ALA A 298 0.35 -12.05 -12.38
C ALA A 298 0.31 -13.33 -11.52
N GLY A 299 -0.72 -14.14 -11.77
CA GLY A 299 -0.87 -15.47 -11.20
C GLY A 299 0.34 -16.37 -11.42
N SER A 300 0.62 -17.30 -10.50
CA SER A 300 1.67 -18.31 -10.68
C SER A 300 1.47 -19.09 -11.98
N GLY A 301 2.54 -19.29 -12.75
CA GLY A 301 2.53 -20.01 -14.03
C GLY A 301 1.84 -19.28 -15.19
N GLN A 302 1.35 -18.05 -14.99
CA GLN A 302 0.78 -17.26 -16.07
C GLN A 302 1.89 -16.65 -16.94
N GLU A 303 1.67 -16.62 -18.26
CA GLU A 303 2.63 -16.12 -19.22
C GLU A 303 2.06 -14.96 -20.03
N ILE A 304 2.89 -13.94 -20.23
CA ILE A 304 2.60 -12.86 -21.17
C ILE A 304 2.99 -13.29 -22.58
N SER A 305 2.21 -12.88 -23.57
CA SER A 305 2.51 -13.16 -24.98
C SER A 305 2.19 -11.96 -25.87
N THR A 306 2.94 -11.81 -26.95
CA THR A 306 2.62 -10.90 -28.06
C THR A 306 3.31 -11.39 -29.33
N ARG A 307 2.99 -10.78 -30.48
CA ARG A 307 3.77 -11.01 -31.71
C ARG A 307 5.09 -10.25 -31.61
N PRO A 308 6.26 -10.87 -31.88
CA PRO A 308 7.56 -10.19 -31.80
C PRO A 308 7.65 -8.91 -32.64
N PHE A 309 6.87 -8.83 -33.72
CA PHE A 309 6.78 -7.63 -34.56
C PHE A 309 6.38 -6.36 -33.78
N GLN A 310 5.62 -6.49 -32.68
CA GLN A 310 5.29 -5.36 -31.82
C GLN A 310 6.54 -4.70 -31.21
N LEU A 311 7.55 -5.51 -30.86
CA LEU A 311 8.83 -5.06 -30.31
C LEU A 311 9.81 -4.65 -31.41
N VAL A 312 9.88 -5.43 -32.51
CA VAL A 312 10.71 -5.09 -33.68
C VAL A 312 10.37 -3.70 -34.23
N THR A 313 9.09 -3.31 -34.16
CA THR A 313 8.62 -2.00 -34.59
C THR A 313 8.77 -0.90 -33.53
N GLY A 314 9.61 -1.09 -32.52
CA GLY A 314 10.09 -0.03 -31.62
C GLY A 314 9.37 0.11 -30.29
N ARG A 315 8.44 -0.78 -29.93
CA ARG A 315 7.88 -0.78 -28.57
C ARG A 315 8.86 -1.37 -27.57
N THR A 316 8.83 -0.86 -26.34
CA THR A 316 9.57 -1.42 -25.21
C THR A 316 8.62 -2.03 -24.19
N TRP A 317 8.88 -3.26 -23.75
CA TRP A 317 8.16 -3.90 -22.65
C TRP A 317 9.09 -4.07 -21.46
N LYS A 318 8.69 -3.54 -20.30
CA LYS A 318 9.47 -3.61 -19.06
C LYS A 318 8.55 -3.77 -17.85
N GLY A 319 9.13 -4.09 -16.69
CA GLY A 319 8.42 -4.17 -15.41
C GLY A 319 9.00 -3.21 -14.38
N THR A 320 8.29 -3.03 -13.27
CA THR A 320 8.77 -2.26 -12.12
C THR A 320 8.60 -3.05 -10.83
N ALA A 321 9.52 -2.85 -9.88
CA ALA A 321 9.40 -3.37 -8.51
C ALA A 321 9.56 -2.20 -7.55
N PHE A 322 8.58 -1.98 -6.67
CA PHE A 322 8.54 -0.82 -5.76
C PHE A 322 8.82 0.52 -6.47
N GLY A 323 8.34 0.66 -7.71
CA GLY A 323 8.51 1.90 -8.49
C GLY A 323 9.97 2.23 -8.83
N GLY A 324 10.90 1.27 -8.73
CA GLY A 324 12.32 1.48 -8.95
C GLY A 324 13.03 2.25 -7.83
N TRP A 325 12.36 2.51 -6.70
CA TRP A 325 12.94 3.24 -5.58
C TRP A 325 13.95 2.39 -4.81
N LYS A 326 15.13 2.95 -4.52
CA LYS A 326 16.03 2.40 -3.49
C LYS A 326 15.42 2.72 -2.13
N SER A 327 14.86 1.70 -1.49
CA SER A 327 13.83 1.84 -0.48
C SER A 327 14.25 2.69 0.72
N ARG A 328 15.36 2.37 1.38
CA ARG A 328 15.86 3.10 2.55
C ARG A 328 16.27 4.54 2.24
N ASP A 329 16.79 4.80 1.04
CA ASP A 329 17.19 6.15 0.63
C ASP A 329 15.99 7.01 0.19
N SER A 330 14.97 6.39 -0.39
CA SER A 330 13.90 7.09 -1.11
C SER A 330 12.65 7.28 -0.26
N VAL A 331 12.26 6.29 0.56
CA VAL A 331 11.05 6.38 1.38
C VAL A 331 11.07 7.57 2.34
N PRO A 332 12.17 7.90 3.04
CA PRO A 332 12.20 9.10 3.88
C PRO A 332 11.96 10.38 3.08
N LYS A 333 12.50 10.46 1.85
CA LYS A 333 12.27 11.61 0.96
C LYS A 333 10.80 11.67 0.52
N LEU A 334 10.17 10.54 0.20
CA LEU A 334 8.75 10.50 -0.13
C LEU A 334 7.87 10.94 1.06
N VAL A 335 8.28 10.63 2.29
CA VAL A 335 7.62 11.17 3.50
C VAL A 335 7.74 12.69 3.54
N ASP A 336 8.93 13.24 3.29
CA ASP A 336 9.12 14.69 3.24
C ASP A 336 8.32 15.36 2.11
N GLU A 337 8.22 14.73 0.93
CA GLU A 337 7.37 15.19 -0.17
C GLU A 337 5.88 15.22 0.23
N TYR A 338 5.40 14.21 0.97
CA TYR A 338 4.04 14.20 1.51
C TYR A 338 3.83 15.32 2.55
N LEU A 339 4.76 15.52 3.48
CA LEU A 339 4.69 16.60 4.47
C LEU A 339 4.65 17.98 3.79
N ASN A 340 5.37 18.12 2.68
CA ASN A 340 5.38 19.31 1.83
C ASN A 340 4.20 19.38 0.83
N LYS A 341 3.19 18.50 0.97
CA LYS A 341 1.98 18.47 0.13
C LYS A 341 2.25 18.28 -1.37
N ARG A 342 3.39 17.68 -1.73
CA ARG A 342 3.75 17.33 -3.13
C ARG A 342 3.23 15.95 -3.54
N ILE A 343 3.03 15.05 -2.57
CA ILE A 343 2.42 13.73 -2.76
C ILE A 343 1.09 13.68 -2.01
N MET A 344 0.06 13.14 -2.67
CA MET A 344 -1.24 12.84 -2.07
C MET A 344 -1.17 11.47 -1.39
N LEU A 345 -1.56 11.39 -0.12
CA LEU A 345 -1.70 10.12 0.62
C LEU A 345 -3.06 9.99 1.29
N ASP A 346 -3.60 11.11 1.78
CA ASP A 346 -4.86 11.13 2.53
C ASP A 346 -6.02 10.59 1.68
N GLU A 347 -6.01 10.88 0.38
CA GLU A 347 -7.02 10.47 -0.59
C GLU A 347 -6.97 8.97 -0.94
N PHE A 348 -5.86 8.29 -0.64
CA PHE A 348 -5.78 6.83 -0.78
C PHE A 348 -6.48 6.11 0.37
N VAL A 349 -6.61 6.76 1.53
CA VAL A 349 -7.25 6.18 2.71
C VAL A 349 -8.76 6.32 2.60
N THR A 350 -9.46 5.25 2.22
CA THR A 350 -10.92 5.27 2.09
C THR A 350 -11.67 4.84 3.34
N HIS A 351 -11.02 4.04 4.20
CA HIS A 351 -11.57 3.62 5.48
C HIS A 351 -10.47 3.60 6.54
N SER A 352 -10.88 3.79 7.79
CA SER A 352 -10.05 3.59 8.98
C SER A 352 -10.81 2.69 9.92
N MET A 353 -10.18 1.56 10.30
CA MET A 353 -10.83 0.51 11.09
C MET A 353 -9.92 0.09 12.26
N PRO A 354 -10.50 -0.43 13.36
CA PRO A 354 -9.74 -0.98 14.47
C PRO A 354 -9.18 -2.37 14.09
N PHE A 355 -8.01 -2.74 14.60
CA PHE A 355 -7.24 -3.90 14.14
C PHE A 355 -8.00 -5.24 14.21
N GLU A 356 -8.93 -5.38 15.16
CA GLU A 356 -9.74 -6.59 15.36
C GLU A 356 -10.72 -6.83 14.21
N LYS A 357 -10.96 -5.80 13.38
CA LYS A 357 -11.85 -5.81 12.23
C LYS A 357 -11.11 -6.08 10.92
N ILE A 358 -9.94 -6.73 10.98
CA ILE A 358 -9.11 -6.97 9.79
C ILE A 358 -9.82 -7.76 8.69
N ASN A 359 -10.59 -8.79 9.04
CA ASN A 359 -11.34 -9.56 8.04
C ASN A 359 -12.39 -8.70 7.31
N ASP A 360 -13.07 -7.80 8.03
CA ASP A 360 -14.04 -6.88 7.42
C ASP A 360 -13.36 -5.97 6.36
N ALA A 361 -12.08 -5.62 6.52
CA ALA A 361 -11.36 -4.87 5.47
C ALA A 361 -10.94 -5.74 4.28
N PHE A 362 -10.60 -7.01 4.49
CA PHE A 362 -10.41 -7.94 3.36
C PHE A 362 -11.71 -8.06 2.55
N ASP A 363 -12.86 -8.16 3.23
CA ASP A 363 -14.17 -8.18 2.57
C ASP A 363 -14.47 -6.88 1.80
N LEU A 364 -14.15 -5.72 2.39
CA LEU A 364 -14.29 -4.43 1.72
C LEU A 364 -13.42 -4.34 0.46
N MET A 365 -12.16 -4.76 0.54
CA MET A 365 -11.25 -4.81 -0.59
C MET A 365 -11.78 -5.72 -1.72
N HIS A 366 -12.22 -6.94 -1.39
CA HIS A 366 -12.76 -7.90 -2.37
C HIS A 366 -14.06 -7.43 -3.02
N SER A 367 -14.88 -6.64 -2.32
CA SER A 367 -16.12 -6.11 -2.90
C SER A 367 -15.87 -5.13 -4.07
N GLY A 368 -14.61 -4.75 -4.32
CA GLY A 368 -14.22 -3.83 -5.39
C GLY A 368 -14.76 -2.42 -5.19
N LYS A 369 -15.27 -2.12 -3.98
CA LYS A 369 -15.94 -0.87 -3.69
C LYS A 369 -14.96 0.30 -3.58
N ARG A 370 -13.70 0.12 -3.10
CA ARG A 370 -12.74 1.24 -2.81
C ARG A 370 -11.25 0.83 -2.84
N PHE A 371 -10.33 1.80 -2.59
CA PHE A 371 -8.97 1.82 -3.16
C PHE A 371 -7.83 1.42 -2.21
N VAL A 372 -7.87 1.74 -0.92
CA VAL A 372 -7.00 1.14 0.12
C VAL A 372 -7.74 1.21 1.44
N ASP A 373 -7.82 0.08 2.14
CA ASP A 373 -8.40 0.02 3.47
C ASP A 373 -7.27 0.02 4.51
N LYS A 374 -7.35 0.96 5.44
CA LYS A 374 -6.29 1.20 6.41
C LYS A 374 -6.77 0.93 7.83
N PHE A 375 -5.87 0.39 8.65
CA PHE A 375 -6.08 0.25 10.08
C PHE A 375 -5.28 1.29 10.84
N VAL A 376 -5.93 1.89 11.83
CA VAL A 376 -5.28 2.70 12.86
C VAL A 376 -5.33 1.85 14.12
N HIS A 377 -4.15 1.48 14.64
CA HIS A 377 -4.10 0.92 15.98
C HIS A 377 -4.16 2.10 16.96
N GLU A 378 -5.37 2.51 17.33
CA GLU A 378 -5.56 3.61 18.27
C GLU A 378 -5.20 3.11 19.68
N TYR A 379 -3.95 3.36 20.10
CA TYR A 379 -3.65 3.37 21.53
C TYR A 379 -4.13 4.72 22.07
N SER A 380 -5.05 4.71 23.02
CA SER A 380 -5.23 5.85 23.91
C SER A 380 -3.86 6.21 24.48
N THR A 381 -3.40 7.41 24.17
CA THR A 381 -2.16 7.97 24.71
C THR A 381 -2.30 8.17 26.22
N GLN A 382 -2.02 7.14 27.00
CA GLN A 382 -1.66 7.29 28.42
C GLN A 382 -0.17 7.02 28.60
N VAL A 383 0.68 7.94 28.13
CA VAL A 383 2.03 8.13 28.69
C VAL A 383 2.40 9.62 28.63
N LEU A 384 1.97 10.37 29.66
CA LEU A 384 2.76 11.40 30.38
C LEU A 384 1.86 12.24 31.30
N GLN A 385 1.37 11.64 32.39
CA GLN A 385 1.25 12.27 33.71
C GLN A 385 0.76 11.23 34.73
N MET A 386 1.70 10.58 35.43
CA MET A 386 1.38 10.04 36.75
C MET A 386 1.45 11.19 37.74
N ARG A 387 0.31 11.77 38.10
CA ARG A 387 0.07 12.38 39.41
C ARG A 387 -1.40 12.21 39.82
N HIS A 388 -1.56 11.62 41.00
CA HIS A 388 -2.69 11.69 41.94
C HIS A 388 -4.10 11.25 41.49
N ASN A 389 -4.54 10.18 42.16
CA ASN A 389 -5.81 10.00 42.86
C ASN A 389 -7.11 10.64 42.35
N GLU A 390 -8.14 9.80 42.43
CA GLU A 390 -9.57 10.05 42.56
C GLU A 390 -10.48 9.83 41.34
N CYS A 391 -11.49 9.01 41.66
CA CYS A 391 -12.73 8.67 40.99
C CYS A 391 -13.34 9.80 40.16
N GLY A 392 -13.79 9.47 38.94
CA GLY A 392 -14.68 10.32 38.15
C GLY A 392 -14.84 9.83 36.72
N SER A 393 -16.04 9.35 36.39
CA SER A 393 -16.48 9.10 35.01
C SER A 393 -16.33 10.34 34.13
N GLN A 394 -16.02 10.16 32.83
CA GLN A 394 -16.31 11.02 31.65
C GLN A 394 -15.17 10.85 30.61
N THR A 395 -15.31 10.91 29.28
CA THR A 395 -16.39 11.06 28.30
C THR A 395 -15.75 10.65 26.97
N VAL A 396 -16.41 9.82 26.15
CA VAL A 396 -15.96 9.50 24.78
C VAL A 396 -16.58 10.52 23.83
N LEU A 397 -15.73 11.21 23.07
CA LEU A 397 -16.14 12.12 21.99
C LEU A 397 -16.77 11.30 20.85
N ILE A 398 -18.10 11.27 20.84
CA ILE A 398 -18.93 10.82 19.72
C ILE A 398 -18.99 11.99 18.73
N TYR A 399 -18.29 11.89 17.60
CA TYR A 399 -18.60 12.70 16.41
C TYR A 399 -19.49 11.89 15.48
N ILE A 400 -20.81 11.89 15.76
CA ILE A 400 -21.83 11.56 14.77
C ILE A 400 -22.98 12.56 14.93
N TRP A 401 -23.21 13.30 13.84
CA TRP A 401 -24.39 14.05 13.43
C TRP A 401 -24.58 15.49 13.89
N LEU A 402 -24.40 16.40 12.93
CA LEU A 402 -25.37 17.44 12.57
C LEU A 402 -25.02 17.99 11.17
N MET A 403 -25.73 17.53 10.14
CA MET A 403 -26.21 18.31 8.98
C MET A 403 -26.76 17.36 7.89
N GLU A 404 -27.91 16.73 8.14
CA GLU A 404 -28.84 16.28 7.09
C GLU A 404 -30.23 15.86 7.64
N VAL A 405 -30.88 16.73 8.44
CA VAL A 405 -32.31 16.56 8.82
C VAL A 405 -33.14 17.82 8.55
N ALA A 406 -32.58 18.84 7.87
CA ALA A 406 -33.34 20.04 7.51
C ALA A 406 -34.17 19.90 6.22
N PHE A 407 -34.07 18.78 5.49
CA PHE A 407 -34.77 18.59 4.21
C PHE A 407 -35.97 17.63 4.26
N ILE A 408 -36.14 16.88 5.35
CA ILE A 408 -37.21 15.87 5.47
C ILE A 408 -38.34 16.32 6.42
N LEU A 409 -38.11 17.31 7.28
CA LEU A 409 -39.15 17.88 8.16
C LEU A 409 -39.91 19.08 7.57
N SER A 410 -39.60 19.52 6.35
CA SER A 410 -40.38 20.55 5.62
C SER A 410 -41.52 19.97 4.77
N LEU A 411 -41.70 18.64 4.75
CA LEU A 411 -42.71 17.97 3.91
C LEU A 411 -43.85 17.34 4.71
N ILE A 412 -43.81 17.37 6.03
CA ILE A 412 -44.82 16.73 6.88
C ILE A 412 -45.01 17.55 8.17
N MET A 413 -45.68 18.70 8.10
CA MET A 413 -46.55 19.22 9.16
C MET A 413 -47.26 20.54 8.74
N PRO A 414 -48.54 20.72 9.07
CA PRO A 414 -49.38 21.82 8.59
C PRO A 414 -49.04 23.20 9.19
N GLN A 415 -49.45 24.24 8.46
CA GLN A 415 -49.01 25.63 8.51
C GLN A 415 -49.36 26.43 9.79
N GLU A 416 -50.09 25.84 10.75
CA GLU A 416 -50.70 26.58 11.88
C GLU A 416 -49.86 26.62 13.17
N LEU A 417 -48.71 25.97 13.24
CA LEU A 417 -47.86 25.94 14.45
C LEU A 417 -46.62 26.87 14.38
N ARG A 418 -46.50 27.72 13.36
CA ARG A 418 -45.31 28.56 13.14
C ARG A 418 -45.34 29.94 13.80
N GLU A 419 -46.47 30.39 14.35
CA GLU A 419 -46.62 31.79 14.81
C GLU A 419 -46.69 32.01 16.33
N GLN A 420 -46.47 31.00 17.18
CA GLN A 420 -46.67 31.19 18.65
C GLN A 420 -45.44 31.06 19.56
N ASN A 421 -44.22 30.82 19.07
CA ASN A 421 -43.05 30.64 19.97
C ASN A 421 -41.82 31.51 19.64
N LEU A 422 -41.99 32.66 18.98
CA LEU A 422 -40.92 33.66 18.79
C LEU A 422 -40.96 34.83 19.81
N ALA A 423 -41.62 34.65 20.95
CA ALA A 423 -41.67 35.65 22.02
C ALA A 423 -41.45 35.02 23.41
N ALA A 424 -40.34 34.29 23.59
CA ALA A 424 -39.67 34.06 24.87
C ALA A 424 -38.42 33.18 24.66
N LEU A 425 -37.35 33.78 24.12
CA LEU A 425 -35.94 33.49 24.42
C LEU A 425 -35.03 34.44 23.64
#